data_AF-A0A4U7DV98-F1
#
_entry.id   AF-A0A4U7DV98-F1
#
_cell.length_a   1.000
_cell.length_b   1.000
_cell.length_c   1.000
_cell.angle_alpha   90.00
_cell.angle_beta   90.00
_cell.angle_gamma   90.00
#
_symmetry.space_group_name_H-M   'P 1'
#
loop_
_entity.id
_entity.type
_entity.pdbx_description
1 polymer ?
#
loop_
_entity_poly.entity_id
_entity_poly.type
_entity_poly.pdbx_seq_one_letter_code
_entity_poly.pdbx_strand_id
1 'polypeptide(L)'
;MSQFDRSGGVAPDGERADRIEGADPAAAPRTESRIPPAEVFAVLGNETRVETLHALLDLGGDESPVSFSELFERVDATDSANFSYHLDRLTGHFVRRRDDGYEFRAPGRKVVSAIFTGTLTERAQLGFFPADGSCHACGGDLHAWYVDDTLSIGCVDCGAIQVSYPFPAGALDGRSTDDLLDAFHHYVRHHYCLAADGVCPECAGTVETDLVRTPDEADQAVAVEHACRRCSYDLRSTVGLLLLDDADVLRFHADRGVDLSSAPFWTFDWCVSDAATTVVSEEPLRVRVTVACEGDEMRVGVDETGTVVETDGPEFDAV
;
A
#
# COMPACT_ATOMS: atom_id res chain seq x y z
N MET A 1 0.00 -25.48 -73.45
CA MET A 1 -0.11 -24.28 -74.31
C MET A 1 -0.63 -23.16 -73.44
N SER A 2 0.27 -22.35 -72.90
CA SER A 2 0.49 -20.93 -73.28
C SER A 2 -0.10 -20.04 -72.18
N GLN A 3 0.70 -19.64 -71.19
CA GLN A 3 1.36 -18.32 -71.15
C GLN A 3 0.37 -17.17 -71.35
N PHE A 4 -0.02 -16.54 -70.24
CA PHE A 4 -0.13 -15.09 -70.10
C PHE A 4 0.12 -14.70 -68.63
N ASP A 5 1.01 -13.72 -68.47
CA ASP A 5 1.40 -13.02 -67.24
C ASP A 5 0.23 -12.58 -66.35
N ARG A 6 0.43 -12.69 -65.04
CA ARG A 6 0.40 -11.56 -64.09
C ARG A 6 0.64 -12.03 -62.66
N SER A 7 1.57 -11.35 -62.00
CA SER A 7 1.90 -11.45 -60.59
C SER A 7 0.67 -11.25 -59.69
N GLY A 8 0.53 -12.14 -58.71
CA GLY A 8 -0.40 -12.07 -57.59
C GLY A 8 -0.49 -13.46 -56.96
N GLY A 9 -0.41 -13.67 -55.65
CA GLY A 9 -0.17 -12.81 -54.50
C GLY A 9 -0.36 -13.69 -53.25
N VAL A 10 0.24 -13.33 -52.11
CA VAL A 10 -0.30 -13.60 -50.77
C VAL A 10 0.31 -12.57 -49.82
N ALA A 11 -0.54 -11.70 -49.29
CA ALA A 11 -0.48 -11.17 -47.94
C ALA A 11 -1.91 -11.34 -47.37
N PRO A 12 -2.18 -11.28 -46.06
CA PRO A 12 -1.30 -10.85 -44.95
C PRO A 12 -1.40 -11.77 -43.70
N ASP A 13 -0.63 -11.47 -42.66
CA ASP A 13 -1.03 -11.56 -41.25
C ASP A 13 -0.03 -10.63 -40.52
N GLY A 14 -0.38 -9.49 -39.91
CA GLY A 14 -1.64 -9.13 -39.28
C GLY A 14 -1.54 -9.32 -37.77
N GLU A 15 -0.49 -8.79 -37.12
CA GLU A 15 -0.37 -8.76 -35.66
C GLU A 15 -1.58 -8.03 -35.06
N ARG A 16 -2.40 -8.81 -34.38
CA ARG A 16 -3.60 -8.40 -33.66
C ARG A 16 -3.15 -7.78 -32.35
N ALA A 17 -2.95 -6.47 -32.33
CA ALA A 17 -2.93 -5.71 -31.10
C ALA A 17 -4.31 -5.87 -30.44
N ASP A 18 -4.34 -6.42 -29.23
CA ASP A 18 -5.56 -6.50 -28.42
C ASP A 18 -6.06 -5.08 -28.13
N ARG A 19 -7.03 -4.70 -28.95
CA ARG A 19 -7.81 -3.48 -28.81
C ARG A 19 -8.70 -3.70 -27.60
N ILE A 20 -8.51 -2.91 -26.55
CA ILE A 20 -9.48 -2.78 -25.46
C ILE A 20 -10.75 -2.17 -26.08
N GLU A 21 -11.62 -3.02 -26.63
CA GLU A 21 -12.93 -2.63 -27.13
C GLU A 21 -13.82 -2.31 -25.92
N GLY A 22 -13.94 -1.03 -25.57
CA GLY A 22 -14.87 -0.60 -24.53
C GLY A 22 -14.53 0.72 -23.81
N ALA A 23 -13.36 1.33 -24.04
CA ALA A 23 -13.09 2.63 -23.43
C ALA A 23 -13.96 3.72 -24.07
N ASP A 24 -14.90 4.27 -23.31
CA ASP A 24 -15.69 5.44 -23.72
C ASP A 24 -14.70 6.59 -24.04
N PRO A 25 -14.61 7.07 -25.30
CA PRO A 25 -13.70 8.14 -25.66
C PRO A 25 -14.00 9.46 -24.93
N ALA A 26 -15.20 9.61 -24.32
CA ALA A 26 -15.51 10.74 -23.44
C ALA A 26 -14.84 10.64 -22.05
N ALA A 27 -14.41 9.44 -21.64
CA ALA A 27 -13.79 9.16 -20.33
C ALA A 27 -12.25 9.14 -20.37
N ALA A 28 -11.63 9.44 -21.51
CA ALA A 28 -10.16 9.49 -21.61
C ALA A 28 -9.60 10.67 -20.78
N PRO A 29 -8.59 10.45 -19.92
CA PRO A 29 -8.05 11.50 -19.06
C PRO A 29 -7.38 12.60 -19.89
N ARG A 30 -7.67 13.87 -19.55
CA ARG A 30 -7.02 15.04 -20.13
C ARG A 30 -5.98 15.60 -19.16
N THR A 31 -4.79 15.88 -19.66
CA THR A 31 -3.71 16.48 -18.87
C THR A 31 -3.69 17.99 -19.10
N GLU A 32 -3.98 18.78 -18.06
CA GLU A 32 -3.98 20.25 -18.15
C GLU A 32 -2.55 20.83 -18.18
N SER A 33 -1.63 20.22 -17.43
CA SER A 33 -0.22 20.63 -17.40
C SER A 33 0.67 19.42 -17.14
N ARG A 34 1.88 19.42 -17.72
CA ARG A 34 2.90 18.39 -17.49
C ARG A 34 4.24 19.07 -17.32
N ILE A 35 4.93 18.74 -16.24
CA ILE A 35 6.33 19.08 -16.04
C ILE A 35 7.16 17.78 -16.04
N PRO A 36 8.34 17.75 -16.68
CA PRO A 36 9.23 16.59 -16.63
C PRO A 36 9.71 16.30 -15.18
N PRO A 37 9.96 15.04 -14.81
CA PRO A 37 10.42 14.69 -13.45
C PRO A 37 11.69 15.42 -13.01
N ALA A 38 12.68 15.57 -13.88
CA ALA A 38 13.91 16.31 -13.54
C ALA A 38 13.64 17.79 -13.23
N GLU A 39 12.64 18.39 -13.89
CA GLU A 39 12.24 19.77 -13.63
C GLU A 39 11.50 19.91 -12.30
N VAL A 40 10.71 18.90 -11.90
CA VAL A 40 10.12 18.81 -10.54
C VAL A 40 11.22 18.94 -9.49
N PHE A 41 12.27 18.11 -9.58
CA PHE A 41 13.36 18.13 -8.62
C PHE A 41 14.17 19.44 -8.68
N ALA A 42 14.38 20.01 -9.87
CA ALA A 42 15.05 21.31 -10.00
C ALA A 42 14.25 22.45 -9.35
N VAL A 43 12.92 22.41 -9.44
CA VAL A 43 12.04 23.34 -8.72
C VAL A 43 12.09 23.05 -7.22
N LEU A 44 11.91 21.82 -6.77
CA LEU A 44 11.82 21.53 -5.33
C LEU A 44 13.17 21.55 -4.60
N GLY A 45 14.29 21.46 -5.30
CA GLY A 45 15.65 21.47 -4.73
C GLY A 45 16.12 22.84 -4.22
N ASN A 46 15.24 23.61 -3.57
CA ASN A 46 15.55 24.91 -2.98
C ASN A 46 14.73 25.10 -1.69
N GLU A 47 15.45 25.43 -0.62
CA GLU A 47 14.93 25.58 0.75
C GLU A 47 13.72 26.52 0.84
N THR A 48 13.85 27.77 0.35
CA THR A 48 12.75 28.75 0.37
C THR A 48 11.46 28.22 -0.27
N ARG A 49 11.56 27.41 -1.33
CA ARG A 49 10.38 26.83 -2.00
C ARG A 49 9.75 25.71 -1.20
N VAL A 50 10.56 24.88 -0.53
CA VAL A 50 10.05 23.85 0.38
C VAL A 50 9.41 24.50 1.60
N GLU A 51 10.07 25.49 2.21
CA GLU A 51 9.51 26.29 3.31
C GLU A 51 8.20 26.98 2.94
N THR A 52 8.09 27.49 1.71
CA THR A 52 6.84 28.09 1.22
C THR A 52 5.69 27.07 1.19
N LEU A 53 5.95 25.82 0.77
CA LEU A 53 4.94 24.76 0.81
C LEU A 53 4.58 24.37 2.26
N HIS A 54 5.55 24.36 3.18
CA HIS A 54 5.28 24.14 4.60
C HIS A 54 4.44 25.27 5.20
N ALA A 55 4.81 26.53 4.98
CA ALA A 55 4.05 27.69 5.44
C ALA A 55 2.61 27.68 4.91
N LEU A 56 2.43 27.29 3.64
CA LEU A 56 1.11 27.15 3.04
C LEU A 56 0.26 26.07 3.73
N LEU A 57 0.87 24.96 4.16
CA LEU A 57 0.17 23.94 4.95
C LEU A 57 -0.21 24.46 6.34
N ASP A 58 0.74 25.06 7.06
CA ASP A 58 0.54 25.58 8.43
C ASP A 58 -0.56 26.65 8.49
N LEU A 59 -0.72 27.42 7.41
CA LEU A 59 -1.71 28.49 7.28
C LEU A 59 -3.07 28.00 6.72
N GLY A 60 -3.25 26.69 6.51
CA GLY A 60 -4.53 26.13 6.06
C GLY A 60 -4.80 26.33 4.56
N GLY A 61 -3.75 26.30 3.72
CA GLY A 61 -3.85 26.46 2.26
C GLY A 61 -4.62 25.36 1.50
N ASP A 62 -5.10 24.35 2.23
CA ASP A 62 -6.08 23.36 1.76
C ASP A 62 -7.54 23.82 1.93
N GLU A 63 -7.79 24.72 2.88
CA GLU A 63 -9.13 25.19 3.26
C GLU A 63 -9.47 26.53 2.60
N SER A 64 -8.49 27.44 2.55
CA SER A 64 -8.66 28.76 1.95
C SER A 64 -7.37 29.31 1.34
N PRO A 65 -7.45 30.18 0.31
CA PRO A 65 -6.27 30.86 -0.22
C PRO A 65 -5.55 31.70 0.83
N VAL A 66 -4.23 31.55 0.92
CA VAL A 66 -3.35 32.27 1.86
C VAL A 66 -2.70 33.46 1.17
N SER A 67 -2.69 34.63 1.81
CA SER A 67 -2.16 35.84 1.17
C SER A 67 -0.63 35.79 0.99
N PHE A 68 -0.12 36.60 0.05
CA PHE A 68 1.34 36.74 -0.15
C PHE A 68 2.06 37.19 1.12
N SER A 69 1.48 38.16 1.84
CA SER A 69 2.07 38.72 3.06
C SER A 69 2.18 37.68 4.17
N GLU A 70 1.14 36.86 4.37
CA GLU A 70 1.17 35.82 5.39
C GLU A 70 2.21 34.73 5.09
N LEU A 71 2.34 34.34 3.81
CA LEU A 71 3.40 33.41 3.41
C LEU A 71 4.80 34.04 3.59
N PHE A 72 4.97 35.29 3.19
CA PHE A 72 6.25 35.99 3.30
C PHE A 72 6.71 36.17 4.76
N GLU A 73 5.78 36.43 5.69
CA GLU A 73 6.08 36.56 7.12
C GLU A 73 6.51 35.22 7.76
N ARG A 74 6.20 34.09 7.12
CA ARG A 74 6.45 32.74 7.66
C ARG A 74 7.69 32.06 7.10
N VAL A 75 8.21 32.55 5.98
CA VAL A 75 9.35 31.97 5.25
C VAL A 75 10.59 32.85 5.47
N ASP A 76 11.75 32.25 5.67
CA ASP A 76 13.01 33.00 5.84
C ASP A 76 13.56 33.42 4.47
N ALA A 77 12.93 34.45 3.88
CA ALA A 77 13.33 35.01 2.60
C ALA A 77 14.11 36.31 2.77
N THR A 78 15.16 36.50 1.95
CA THR A 78 16.04 37.67 2.04
C THR A 78 15.30 38.99 1.81
N ASP A 79 14.39 39.01 0.83
CA ASP A 79 13.55 40.15 0.51
C ASP A 79 12.29 39.70 -0.24
N SER A 80 11.34 40.63 -0.42
CA SER A 80 10.06 40.34 -1.08
C SER A 80 10.19 39.98 -2.55
N ALA A 81 11.22 40.49 -3.25
CA ALA A 81 11.43 40.21 -4.67
C ALA A 81 11.99 38.79 -4.87
N ASN A 82 12.93 38.39 -4.01
CA ASN A 82 13.42 37.03 -3.91
C ASN A 82 12.27 36.06 -3.58
N PHE A 83 11.47 36.34 -2.54
CA PHE A 83 10.34 35.49 -2.20
C PHE A 83 9.33 35.35 -3.35
N SER A 84 8.96 36.47 -3.98
CA SER A 84 8.06 36.46 -5.15
C SER A 84 8.61 35.57 -6.27
N TYR A 85 9.91 35.65 -6.56
CA TYR A 85 10.54 34.77 -7.54
C TYR A 85 10.39 33.29 -7.18
N HIS A 86 10.61 32.90 -5.92
CA HIS A 86 10.49 31.52 -5.47
C HIS A 86 9.03 31.02 -5.49
N LEU A 87 8.08 31.86 -5.07
CA LEU A 87 6.65 31.55 -5.12
C LEU A 87 6.12 31.43 -6.56
N ASP A 88 6.59 32.28 -7.48
CA ASP A 88 6.23 32.21 -8.89
C ASP A 88 6.69 30.90 -9.53
N ARG A 89 7.83 30.32 -9.08
CA ARG A 89 8.32 29.02 -9.56
C ARG A 89 7.45 27.84 -9.11
N LEU A 90 6.74 27.97 -7.98
CA LEU A 90 5.79 26.96 -7.49
C LEU A 90 4.41 27.11 -8.15
N THR A 91 4.06 28.36 -8.49
CA THR A 91 2.75 28.73 -9.03
C THR A 91 2.53 28.09 -10.40
N GLY A 92 1.33 27.54 -10.60
CA GLY A 92 0.93 26.85 -11.81
C GLY A 92 0.95 25.34 -11.67
N HIS A 93 1.98 24.72 -11.10
CA HIS A 93 2.00 23.25 -10.95
C HIS A 93 1.75 22.78 -9.52
N PHE A 94 2.42 23.38 -8.54
CA PHE A 94 2.32 22.99 -7.13
C PHE A 94 1.31 23.85 -6.37
N VAL A 95 1.23 25.13 -6.73
CA VAL A 95 0.38 26.12 -6.07
C VAL A 95 -0.51 26.80 -7.12
N ARG A 96 -1.75 27.12 -6.76
CA ARG A 96 -2.65 27.91 -7.59
C ARG A 96 -2.80 29.30 -6.99
N ARG A 97 -2.60 30.32 -7.82
CA ARG A 97 -2.92 31.70 -7.47
C ARG A 97 -4.39 31.99 -7.74
N ARG A 98 -5.04 32.65 -6.78
CA ARG A 98 -6.38 33.21 -6.80
C ARG A 98 -6.31 34.73 -6.62
N ASP A 99 -7.46 35.39 -6.68
CA ASP A 99 -7.53 36.84 -6.49
C ASP A 99 -7.20 37.23 -5.03
N ASP A 100 -7.50 36.34 -4.08
CA ASP A 100 -7.34 36.49 -2.63
C ASP A 100 -6.10 35.82 -2.04
N GLY A 101 -5.37 34.98 -2.81
CA GLY A 101 -4.16 34.35 -2.29
C GLY A 101 -3.66 33.14 -3.09
N TYR A 102 -3.01 32.23 -2.39
CA TYR A 102 -2.39 31.02 -2.91
C TYR A 102 -2.96 29.79 -2.20
N GLU A 103 -3.31 28.76 -2.96
CA GLU A 103 -3.83 27.48 -2.44
C GLU A 103 -3.06 26.31 -3.05
N PHE A 104 -3.07 25.14 -2.40
CA PHE A 104 -2.42 23.96 -2.98
C PHE A 104 -3.06 23.52 -4.29
N ARG A 105 -2.24 23.03 -5.21
CA ARG A 105 -2.66 21.99 -6.15
C ARG A 105 -2.27 20.62 -5.60
N ALA A 106 -2.95 19.57 -6.05
CA ALA A 106 -2.69 18.21 -5.60
C ALA A 106 -1.19 17.80 -5.66
N PRO A 107 -0.39 18.16 -6.69
CA PRO A 107 1.05 17.88 -6.68
C PRO A 107 1.80 18.56 -5.53
N GLY A 108 1.51 19.83 -5.24
CA GLY A 108 2.14 20.56 -4.13
C GLY A 108 1.79 19.96 -2.79
N ARG A 109 0.51 19.59 -2.62
CA ARG A 109 0.04 18.90 -1.42
C ARG A 109 0.72 17.55 -1.23
N LYS A 110 0.85 16.75 -2.29
CA LYS A 110 1.50 15.43 -2.20
C LYS A 110 2.98 15.54 -1.85
N VAL A 111 3.69 16.54 -2.37
CA VAL A 111 5.10 16.80 -2.04
C VAL A 111 5.26 17.13 -0.57
N VAL A 112 4.48 18.09 -0.04
CA VAL A 112 4.62 18.48 1.37
C VAL A 112 4.24 17.31 2.30
N SER A 113 3.21 16.52 1.95
CA SER A 113 2.88 15.30 2.69
C SER A 113 4.03 14.29 2.73
N ALA A 114 4.73 14.06 1.61
CA ALA A 114 5.85 13.12 1.56
C ALA A 114 7.09 13.57 2.37
N ILE A 115 7.23 14.88 2.56
CA ILE A 115 8.26 15.43 3.47
C ILE A 115 7.83 15.19 4.93
N PHE A 116 6.57 15.47 5.27
CA PHE A 116 6.05 15.26 6.63
C PHE A 116 5.94 13.81 7.06
N THR A 117 5.80 12.85 6.14
CA THR A 117 5.83 11.43 6.51
C THR A 117 7.21 10.96 6.98
N GLY A 118 8.25 11.81 6.90
CA GLY A 118 9.63 11.50 7.31
C GLY A 118 10.37 10.57 6.33
N THR A 119 9.65 9.91 5.42
CA THR A 119 10.16 8.91 4.46
C THR A 119 11.38 9.38 3.65
N LEU A 120 11.44 10.68 3.34
CA LEU A 120 12.53 11.26 2.54
C LEU A 120 13.64 11.89 3.37
N THR A 121 13.37 12.25 4.62
CA THR A 121 14.19 13.17 5.41
C THR A 121 14.72 12.55 6.70
N GLU A 122 14.21 11.39 7.11
CA GLU A 122 14.45 10.81 8.42
C GLU A 122 14.98 9.38 8.35
N ARG A 123 15.77 9.04 9.38
CA ARG A 123 16.26 7.69 9.66
C ARG A 123 16.10 7.45 11.14
N ALA A 124 14.85 7.18 11.53
CA ALA A 124 14.47 6.99 12.92
C ALA A 124 14.75 5.56 13.38
N GLN A 125 14.99 5.42 14.68
CA GLN A 125 15.13 4.12 15.35
C GLN A 125 14.39 4.16 16.68
N LEU A 126 13.67 3.09 16.96
CA LEU A 126 13.04 2.85 18.25
C LEU A 126 13.48 1.46 18.73
N GLY A 127 14.05 1.41 19.93
CA GLY A 127 14.48 0.14 20.54
C GLY A 127 13.31 -0.78 20.83
N PHE A 128 13.59 -2.00 21.29
CA PHE A 128 12.56 -2.99 21.59
C PHE A 128 11.57 -2.50 22.64
N PHE A 129 10.28 -2.69 22.37
CA PHE A 129 9.18 -2.48 23.32
C PHE A 129 8.15 -3.62 23.20
N PRO A 130 7.34 -3.90 24.24
CA PRO A 130 6.35 -4.98 24.21
C PRO A 130 5.32 -4.79 23.08
N ALA A 131 4.87 -5.90 22.49
CA ALA A 131 3.74 -5.93 21.56
C ALA A 131 2.74 -7.00 22.00
N ASP A 132 1.46 -6.79 21.68
CA ASP A 132 0.41 -7.72 22.03
C ASP A 132 0.53 -9.06 21.31
N GLY A 133 0.09 -10.13 21.98
CA GLY A 133 0.03 -11.48 21.43
C GLY A 133 1.15 -12.39 21.93
N SER A 134 1.22 -13.57 21.32
CA SER A 134 2.21 -14.59 21.64
C SER A 134 2.80 -15.14 20.36
N CYS A 135 4.05 -15.57 20.43
CA CYS A 135 4.75 -16.13 19.29
C CYS A 135 4.08 -17.42 18.80
N HIS A 136 3.65 -17.45 17.53
CA HIS A 136 3.06 -18.63 16.88
C HIS A 136 3.96 -19.89 16.98
N ALA A 137 5.28 -19.72 17.06
CA ALA A 137 6.23 -20.84 17.06
C ALA A 137 6.55 -21.40 18.46
N CYS A 138 6.55 -20.56 19.51
CA CYS A 138 6.99 -20.99 20.85
C CYS A 138 6.12 -20.51 22.02
N GLY A 139 5.12 -19.66 21.77
CA GLY A 139 4.25 -19.07 22.78
C GLY A 139 4.88 -17.97 23.65
N GLY A 140 6.13 -17.57 23.36
CA GLY A 140 6.82 -16.49 24.07
C GLY A 140 6.27 -15.09 23.75
N ASP A 141 6.70 -14.10 24.53
CA ASP A 141 6.26 -12.71 24.39
C ASP A 141 6.79 -12.05 23.11
N LEU A 142 5.96 -11.18 22.53
CA LEU A 142 6.30 -10.42 21.33
C LEU A 142 6.87 -9.05 21.69
N HIS A 143 7.84 -8.61 20.90
CA HIS A 143 8.38 -7.25 20.97
C HIS A 143 8.36 -6.62 19.58
N ALA A 144 8.11 -5.32 19.55
CA ALA A 144 8.24 -4.49 18.37
C ALA A 144 9.51 -3.65 18.43
N TRP A 145 10.07 -3.35 17.27
CA TRP A 145 11.17 -2.40 17.10
C TRP A 145 11.03 -1.69 15.77
N TYR A 146 11.70 -0.55 15.66
CA TYR A 146 11.67 0.26 14.45
C TYR A 146 13.09 0.60 14.00
N VAL A 147 13.40 0.33 12.73
CA VAL A 147 14.67 0.69 12.12
C VAL A 147 14.43 1.11 10.67
N ASP A 148 14.90 2.30 10.30
CA ASP A 148 14.98 2.78 8.91
C ASP A 148 13.69 2.53 8.09
N ASP A 149 12.59 3.18 8.48
CA ASP A 149 11.27 3.08 7.82
C ASP A 149 10.62 1.70 7.91
N THR A 150 11.09 0.78 8.77
CA THR A 150 10.48 -0.54 8.97
C THR A 150 10.12 -0.75 10.42
N LEU A 151 8.86 -1.09 10.68
CA LEU A 151 8.43 -1.62 11.97
C LEU A 151 8.33 -3.15 11.86
N SER A 152 8.96 -3.83 12.80
CA SER A 152 8.92 -5.28 12.89
C SER A 152 8.41 -5.73 14.26
N ILE A 153 7.69 -6.85 14.28
CA ILE A 153 7.17 -7.51 15.48
C ILE A 153 7.66 -8.96 15.46
N GLY A 154 8.27 -9.40 16.55
CA GLY A 154 8.86 -10.72 16.63
C GLY A 154 9.14 -11.18 18.06
N CYS A 155 9.47 -12.46 18.18
CA CYS A 155 9.78 -13.10 19.45
C CYS A 155 11.28 -13.01 19.74
N VAL A 156 11.62 -12.50 20.91
CA VAL A 156 13.02 -12.40 21.37
C VAL A 156 13.61 -13.75 21.80
N ASP A 157 12.76 -14.73 22.14
CA ASP A 157 13.19 -16.03 22.65
C ASP A 157 13.62 -16.99 21.53
N CYS A 158 12.82 -17.09 20.45
CA CYS A 158 13.09 -18.00 19.33
C CYS A 158 13.52 -17.27 18.04
N GLY A 159 13.42 -15.93 17.98
CA GLY A 159 13.80 -15.14 16.82
C GLY A 159 12.78 -15.12 15.68
N ALA A 160 11.61 -15.72 15.85
CA ALA A 160 10.55 -15.70 14.84
C ALA A 160 10.04 -14.27 14.61
N ILE A 161 9.98 -13.84 13.36
CA ILE A 161 9.40 -12.56 12.94
C ILE A 161 7.97 -12.83 12.51
N GLN A 162 6.99 -12.20 13.16
CA GLN A 162 5.59 -12.32 12.77
C GLN A 162 5.20 -11.30 11.72
N VAL A 163 5.73 -10.08 11.84
CA VAL A 163 5.45 -8.99 10.91
C VAL A 163 6.70 -8.18 10.71
N SER A 164 6.97 -7.78 9.48
CA SER A 164 7.93 -6.73 9.17
C SER A 164 7.44 -5.98 7.96
N TYR A 165 7.16 -4.68 8.12
CA TYR A 165 6.53 -3.91 7.06
C TYR A 165 7.01 -2.44 7.04
N PRO A 166 7.15 -1.82 5.85
CA PRO A 166 7.46 -0.41 5.75
C PRO A 166 6.43 0.46 6.48
N PHE A 167 6.87 1.32 7.40
CA PHE A 167 6.01 2.23 8.14
C PHE A 167 6.68 3.60 8.27
N PRO A 168 6.12 4.67 7.68
CA PRO A 168 6.81 5.97 7.62
C PRO A 168 7.17 6.53 9.00
N ALA A 169 8.36 7.13 9.14
CA ALA A 169 8.86 7.67 10.41
C ALA A 169 7.96 8.72 11.07
N GLY A 170 7.23 9.51 10.28
CA GLY A 170 6.23 10.45 10.81
C GLY A 170 5.09 9.76 11.58
N ALA A 171 4.97 8.43 11.50
CA ALA A 171 4.06 7.68 12.35
C ALA A 171 4.51 7.59 13.83
N LEU A 172 5.78 7.85 14.13
CA LEU A 172 6.33 7.85 15.48
C LEU A 172 5.96 9.12 16.25
N ASP A 173 5.66 10.21 15.54
CA ASP A 173 5.47 11.53 16.14
C ASP A 173 4.22 11.60 17.02
N GLY A 174 4.43 11.92 18.30
CA GLY A 174 3.35 12.17 19.26
C GLY A 174 2.52 10.94 19.64
N ARG A 175 2.95 9.73 19.26
CA ARG A 175 2.28 8.47 19.62
C ARG A 175 2.92 7.78 20.81
N SER A 176 2.10 7.14 21.65
CA SER A 176 2.59 6.09 22.55
C SER A 176 2.95 4.84 21.75
N THR A 177 3.65 3.88 22.37
CA THR A 177 3.94 2.58 21.73
C THR A 177 2.66 1.83 21.36
N ASP A 178 1.62 1.95 22.19
CA ASP A 178 0.35 1.26 21.99
C ASP A 178 -0.40 1.90 20.80
N ASP A 179 -0.51 3.24 20.79
CA ASP A 179 -1.09 3.97 19.65
C ASP A 179 -0.33 3.73 18.34
N LEU A 180 1.00 3.50 18.43
CA LEU A 180 1.84 3.19 17.28
C LEU A 180 1.52 1.80 16.71
N LEU A 181 1.35 0.79 17.58
CA LEU A 181 0.97 -0.57 17.16
C LEU A 181 -0.44 -0.59 16.58
N ASP A 182 -1.39 0.13 17.19
CA ASP A 182 -2.75 0.27 16.64
C ASP A 182 -2.74 0.92 15.26
N ALA A 183 -1.93 1.98 15.08
CA ALA A 183 -1.76 2.62 13.78
C ALA A 183 -1.10 1.69 12.75
N PHE A 184 -0.08 0.92 13.18
CA PHE A 184 0.63 -0.04 12.34
C PHE A 184 -0.29 -1.17 11.88
N HIS A 185 -1.07 -1.73 12.80
CA HIS A 185 -2.10 -2.73 12.51
C HIS A 185 -3.00 -2.28 11.37
N HIS A 186 -3.63 -1.11 11.52
CA HIS A 186 -4.53 -0.58 10.49
C HIS A 186 -3.78 -0.29 9.19
N TYR A 187 -2.58 0.28 9.25
CA TYR A 187 -1.82 0.63 8.06
C TYR A 187 -1.50 -0.59 7.20
N VAL A 188 -0.94 -1.63 7.81
CA VAL A 188 -0.55 -2.87 7.11
C VAL A 188 -1.77 -3.59 6.57
N ARG A 189 -2.82 -3.79 7.39
CA ARG A 189 -4.08 -4.44 6.98
C ARG A 189 -4.64 -3.79 5.72
N HIS A 190 -4.80 -2.47 5.73
CA HIS A 190 -5.42 -1.76 4.60
C HIS A 190 -4.52 -1.68 3.36
N HIS A 191 -3.19 -1.74 3.52
CA HIS A 191 -2.28 -1.87 2.38
C HIS A 191 -2.46 -3.21 1.66
N TYR A 192 -2.60 -4.31 2.40
CA TYR A 192 -2.88 -5.62 1.80
C TYR A 192 -4.31 -5.71 1.24
N CYS A 193 -5.31 -5.11 1.88
CA CYS A 193 -6.67 -5.01 1.30
C CYS A 193 -6.65 -4.32 -0.06
N LEU A 194 -5.99 -3.15 -0.18
CA LEU A 194 -5.85 -2.46 -1.46
C LEU A 194 -5.17 -3.34 -2.52
N ALA A 195 -4.09 -4.03 -2.14
CA ALA A 195 -3.36 -4.90 -3.04
C ALA A 195 -4.20 -6.10 -3.51
N ALA A 196 -4.94 -6.74 -2.59
CA ALA A 196 -5.87 -7.83 -2.89
C ALA A 196 -7.00 -7.36 -3.82
N ASP A 197 -7.49 -6.12 -3.67
CA ASP A 197 -8.46 -5.47 -4.55
C ASP A 197 -7.88 -5.04 -5.92
N GLY A 198 -6.61 -5.34 -6.19
CA GLY A 198 -5.94 -5.01 -7.45
C GLY A 198 -5.46 -3.56 -7.54
N VAL A 199 -5.31 -2.86 -6.42
CA VAL A 199 -4.88 -1.45 -6.34
C VAL A 199 -3.58 -1.31 -5.55
N CYS A 200 -2.53 -0.81 -6.19
CA CYS A 200 -1.24 -0.61 -5.54
C CYS A 200 -1.31 0.53 -4.51
N PRO A 201 -0.91 0.31 -3.25
CA PRO A 201 -0.95 1.35 -2.22
C PRO A 201 0.02 2.51 -2.49
N GLU A 202 1.10 2.29 -3.24
CA GLU A 202 2.09 3.33 -3.56
C GLU A 202 1.65 4.26 -4.69
N CYS A 203 1.11 3.70 -5.78
CA CYS A 203 0.87 4.45 -7.01
C CYS A 203 -0.55 4.36 -7.57
N ALA A 204 -1.47 3.69 -6.89
CA ALA A 204 -2.82 3.37 -7.34
C ALA A 204 -2.86 2.70 -8.73
N GLY A 205 -1.78 2.00 -9.09
CA GLY A 205 -1.69 1.21 -10.32
C GLY A 205 -2.31 -0.16 -10.14
N THR A 206 -2.60 -0.84 -11.24
CA THR A 206 -3.16 -2.19 -11.18
C THR A 206 -2.16 -3.18 -10.61
N VAL A 207 -2.63 -3.97 -9.65
CA VAL A 207 -1.92 -5.09 -9.01
C VAL A 207 -2.42 -6.41 -9.59
N GLU A 208 -1.51 -7.35 -9.75
CA GLU A 208 -1.81 -8.77 -9.97
C GLU A 208 -1.46 -9.52 -8.68
N THR A 209 -2.34 -10.40 -8.22
CA THR A 209 -2.20 -11.18 -6.99
C THR A 209 -2.15 -12.64 -7.36
N ASP A 210 -1.12 -13.34 -6.90
CA ASP A 210 -0.92 -14.77 -7.18
C ASP A 210 -0.48 -15.51 -5.90
N LEU A 211 -1.00 -16.73 -5.70
CA LEU A 211 -0.44 -17.65 -4.73
C LEU A 211 0.81 -18.31 -5.33
N VAL A 212 1.88 -18.36 -4.54
CA VAL A 212 3.16 -18.93 -4.95
C VAL A 212 3.65 -19.98 -3.96
N ARG A 213 4.30 -21.02 -4.47
CA ARG A 213 4.96 -22.03 -3.63
C ARG A 213 6.34 -21.55 -3.23
N THR A 214 6.66 -21.70 -1.95
CA THR A 214 7.91 -21.23 -1.36
C THR A 214 8.63 -22.36 -0.63
N PRO A 215 8.97 -23.46 -1.34
CA PRO A 215 9.48 -24.68 -0.70
C PRO A 215 10.83 -24.51 0.00
N ASP A 216 11.57 -23.46 -0.35
CA ASP A 216 12.87 -23.13 0.23
C ASP A 216 12.76 -22.30 1.54
N GLU A 217 11.56 -21.84 1.88
CA GLU A 217 11.30 -21.11 3.13
C GLU A 217 10.78 -22.07 4.19
N ALA A 218 11.58 -22.25 5.24
CA ALA A 218 11.15 -22.99 6.41
C ALA A 218 9.92 -22.30 7.02
N ASP A 219 8.87 -23.08 7.28
CA ASP A 219 7.64 -22.65 7.94
C ASP A 219 6.73 -21.67 7.15
N GLN A 220 7.00 -21.49 5.85
CA GLN A 220 6.14 -20.78 4.91
C GLN A 220 6.15 -21.49 3.56
N ALA A 221 5.22 -22.42 3.34
CA ALA A 221 5.17 -23.25 2.13
C ALA A 221 4.38 -22.59 0.98
N VAL A 222 3.53 -21.61 1.30
CA VAL A 222 2.75 -20.83 0.35
C VAL A 222 2.78 -19.37 0.77
N ALA A 223 3.04 -18.48 -0.19
CA ALA A 223 2.86 -17.05 0.02
C ALA A 223 1.88 -16.47 -0.99
N VAL A 224 1.43 -15.26 -0.71
CA VAL A 224 0.69 -14.43 -1.66
C VAL A 224 1.61 -13.32 -2.11
N GLU A 225 1.81 -13.21 -3.43
CA GLU A 225 2.56 -12.12 -4.06
C GLU A 225 1.58 -11.14 -4.69
N HIS A 226 1.78 -9.85 -4.44
CA HIS A 226 1.03 -8.77 -5.05
C HIS A 226 1.98 -7.86 -5.84
N ALA A 227 1.95 -7.97 -7.17
CA ALA A 227 2.86 -7.27 -8.06
C ALA A 227 2.17 -6.10 -8.77
N CYS A 228 2.65 -4.88 -8.55
CA CYS A 228 2.15 -3.71 -9.27
C CYS A 228 2.74 -3.62 -10.69
N ARG A 229 1.87 -3.60 -11.71
CA ARG A 229 2.26 -3.48 -13.13
C ARG A 229 2.80 -2.11 -13.55
N ARG A 230 2.75 -1.11 -12.66
CA ARG A 230 3.14 0.27 -12.96
C ARG A 230 4.45 0.69 -12.31
N CYS A 231 4.57 0.49 -11.00
CA CYS A 231 5.75 0.93 -10.23
C CYS A 231 6.62 -0.25 -9.77
N SER A 232 6.25 -1.49 -10.09
CA SER A 232 6.94 -2.69 -9.63
C SER A 232 7.04 -2.81 -8.11
N TYR A 233 6.17 -2.11 -7.38
CA TYR A 233 5.99 -2.35 -5.95
C TYR A 233 5.46 -3.76 -5.76
N ASP A 234 6.11 -4.47 -4.85
CA ASP A 234 5.86 -5.87 -4.55
C ASP A 234 5.54 -6.00 -3.06
N LEU A 235 4.44 -6.70 -2.78
CA LEU A 235 4.02 -7.01 -1.42
C LEU A 235 3.90 -8.51 -1.31
N ARG A 236 4.37 -9.04 -0.19
CA ARG A 236 4.26 -10.45 0.10
C ARG A 236 3.61 -10.68 1.44
N SER A 237 2.69 -11.64 1.51
CA SER A 237 1.98 -11.99 2.74
C SER A 237 1.76 -13.49 2.87
N THR A 238 1.32 -13.92 4.05
CA THR A 238 0.68 -15.23 4.25
C THR A 238 -0.70 -15.22 3.62
N VAL A 239 -1.26 -16.41 3.36
CA VAL A 239 -2.62 -16.54 2.83
C VAL A 239 -3.67 -15.94 3.80
N GLY A 240 -3.44 -16.05 5.11
CA GLY A 240 -4.37 -15.56 6.11
C GLY A 240 -4.62 -14.05 6.06
N LEU A 241 -3.64 -13.24 5.63
CA LEU A 241 -3.83 -11.79 5.53
C LEU A 241 -4.96 -11.40 4.57
N LEU A 242 -5.20 -12.19 3.52
CA LEU A 242 -6.30 -11.98 2.58
C LEU A 242 -7.69 -12.12 3.23
N LEU A 243 -7.77 -12.86 4.34
CA LEU A 243 -9.02 -13.22 4.99
C LEU A 243 -9.50 -12.14 5.99
N LEU A 244 -8.67 -11.14 6.29
CA LEU A 244 -8.97 -10.09 7.27
C LEU A 244 -10.12 -9.15 6.85
N ASP A 245 -10.49 -9.15 5.58
CA ASP A 245 -11.62 -8.36 5.04
C ASP A 245 -12.68 -9.24 4.37
N ASP A 246 -12.55 -10.57 4.44
CA ASP A 246 -13.57 -11.48 3.94
C ASP A 246 -14.82 -11.44 4.82
N ALA A 247 -15.98 -11.32 4.18
CA ALA A 247 -17.25 -11.09 4.87
C ALA A 247 -17.66 -12.27 5.78
N ASP A 248 -17.40 -13.50 5.39
CA ASP A 248 -17.76 -14.68 6.17
C ASP A 248 -16.80 -14.86 7.34
N VAL A 249 -15.51 -14.58 7.14
CA VAL A 249 -14.48 -14.61 8.22
C VAL A 249 -14.74 -13.52 9.26
N LEU A 250 -15.06 -12.30 8.82
CA LEU A 250 -15.48 -11.20 9.69
C LEU A 250 -16.71 -11.59 10.52
N ARG A 251 -17.72 -12.18 9.87
CA ARG A 251 -18.93 -12.65 10.55
C ARG A 251 -18.63 -13.77 11.54
N PHE A 252 -17.81 -14.74 11.17
CA PHE A 252 -17.42 -15.87 12.02
C PHE A 252 -16.79 -15.39 13.35
N HIS A 253 -15.95 -14.37 13.30
CA HIS A 253 -15.36 -13.76 14.50
C HIS A 253 -16.36 -12.89 15.28
N ALA A 254 -17.15 -12.06 14.57
CA ALA A 254 -18.14 -11.20 15.21
C ALA A 254 -19.21 -12.00 15.98
N ASP A 255 -19.67 -13.13 15.42
CA ASP A 255 -20.62 -14.04 16.07
C ASP A 255 -20.03 -14.67 17.36
N ARG A 256 -18.71 -14.60 17.55
CA ARG A 256 -17.96 -15.08 18.72
C ARG A 256 -17.44 -13.95 19.64
N GLY A 257 -17.81 -12.71 19.34
CA GLY A 257 -17.43 -11.55 20.15
C GLY A 257 -16.01 -11.04 19.91
N VAL A 258 -15.36 -11.48 18.83
CA VAL A 258 -14.05 -10.98 18.40
C VAL A 258 -14.25 -10.00 17.24
N ASP A 259 -13.75 -8.78 17.40
CA ASP A 259 -13.72 -7.80 16.32
C ASP A 259 -12.36 -7.82 15.60
N LEU A 260 -12.33 -8.51 14.45
CA LEU A 260 -11.13 -8.59 13.61
C LEU A 260 -10.65 -7.24 13.07
N SER A 261 -11.51 -6.22 13.03
CA SER A 261 -11.12 -4.91 12.50
C SER A 261 -10.30 -4.09 13.48
N SER A 262 -10.39 -4.40 14.79
CA SER A 262 -9.68 -3.71 15.86
C SER A 262 -8.60 -4.57 16.53
N ALA A 263 -8.74 -5.90 16.55
CA ALA A 263 -7.74 -6.80 17.10
C ALA A 263 -6.47 -6.82 16.20
N PRO A 264 -5.25 -6.69 16.75
CA PRO A 264 -4.05 -6.67 15.93
C PRO A 264 -3.87 -7.98 15.17
N PHE A 265 -3.83 -7.92 13.83
CA PHE A 265 -3.81 -9.12 12.99
C PHE A 265 -2.70 -10.13 13.35
N TRP A 266 -1.57 -9.68 13.91
CA TRP A 266 -0.47 -10.56 14.29
C TRP A 266 -0.76 -11.44 15.51
N THR A 267 -1.84 -11.17 16.25
CA THR A 267 -2.28 -12.04 17.35
C THR A 267 -3.00 -13.29 16.86
N PHE A 268 -3.30 -13.38 15.57
CA PHE A 268 -3.93 -14.55 14.95
C PHE A 268 -2.87 -15.41 14.25
N ASP A 269 -2.62 -16.61 14.76
CA ASP A 269 -1.58 -17.50 14.20
C ASP A 269 -1.79 -17.78 12.70
N TRP A 270 -3.05 -17.89 12.26
CA TRP A 270 -3.40 -18.09 10.85
C TRP A 270 -3.08 -16.88 9.95
N CYS A 271 -2.83 -15.69 10.51
CA CYS A 271 -2.34 -14.51 9.77
C CYS A 271 -0.82 -14.45 9.67
N VAL A 272 -0.06 -15.08 10.57
CA VAL A 272 1.41 -14.88 10.66
C VAL A 272 2.21 -16.16 10.46
N SER A 273 1.53 -17.25 10.09
CA SER A 273 2.12 -18.56 9.85
C SER A 273 1.29 -19.36 8.86
N ASP A 274 1.97 -20.23 8.11
CA ASP A 274 1.32 -21.23 7.25
C ASP A 274 0.90 -22.50 7.99
N ALA A 275 1.06 -22.57 9.32
CA ALA A 275 0.66 -23.74 10.10
C ALA A 275 -0.82 -24.11 9.93
N ALA A 276 -1.67 -23.11 9.67
CA ALA A 276 -3.09 -23.28 9.39
C ALA A 276 -3.42 -23.46 7.89
N THR A 277 -2.42 -23.43 7.01
CA THR A 277 -2.59 -23.45 5.55
C THR A 277 -2.26 -24.83 5.00
N THR A 278 -3.24 -25.46 4.32
CA THR A 278 -3.07 -26.75 3.65
C THR A 278 -3.23 -26.58 2.14
N VAL A 279 -2.25 -27.02 1.35
CA VAL A 279 -2.38 -27.10 -0.12
C VAL A 279 -3.32 -28.23 -0.49
N VAL A 280 -4.42 -27.92 -1.19
CA VAL A 280 -5.43 -28.92 -1.61
C VAL A 280 -5.34 -29.26 -3.11
N SER A 281 -4.71 -28.39 -3.91
CA SER A 281 -4.41 -28.61 -5.33
C SER A 281 -3.14 -27.86 -5.68
N GLU A 282 -2.26 -28.42 -6.53
CA GLU A 282 -1.06 -27.73 -7.00
C GLU A 282 -1.25 -27.05 -8.37
N GLU A 283 -2.15 -27.58 -9.22
CA GLU A 283 -2.38 -27.05 -10.57
C GLU A 283 -3.89 -27.12 -10.94
N PRO A 284 -4.63 -26.00 -10.88
CA PRO A 284 -4.22 -24.71 -10.33
C PRO A 284 -3.96 -24.80 -8.83
N LEU A 285 -3.10 -23.91 -8.32
CA LEU A 285 -2.77 -23.85 -6.90
C LEU A 285 -4.01 -23.44 -6.11
N ARG A 286 -4.41 -24.27 -5.14
CA ARG A 286 -5.50 -23.97 -4.21
C ARG A 286 -5.08 -24.36 -2.81
N VAL A 287 -5.47 -23.54 -1.85
CA VAL A 287 -5.18 -23.77 -0.44
C VAL A 287 -6.45 -23.70 0.38
N ARG A 288 -6.41 -24.35 1.54
CA ARG A 288 -7.42 -24.28 2.58
C ARG A 288 -6.77 -23.73 3.85
N VAL A 289 -7.32 -22.66 4.39
CA VAL A 289 -6.89 -22.06 5.66
C VAL A 289 -7.89 -22.44 6.75
N THR A 290 -7.40 -22.92 7.89
CA THR A 290 -8.21 -23.16 9.09
C THR A 290 -8.15 -21.94 10.01
N VAL A 291 -9.25 -21.21 10.08
CA VAL A 291 -9.43 -20.01 10.88
C VAL A 291 -10.02 -20.42 12.24
N ALA A 292 -9.24 -20.28 13.31
CA ALA A 292 -9.68 -20.59 14.67
C ALA A 292 -10.14 -19.31 15.41
N CYS A 293 -11.23 -19.40 16.15
CA CYS A 293 -11.74 -18.33 17.02
C CYS A 293 -12.54 -18.91 18.19
N GLU A 294 -12.19 -18.54 19.43
CA GLU A 294 -12.91 -18.95 20.66
C GLU A 294 -13.22 -20.46 20.76
N GLY A 295 -12.31 -21.31 20.27
CA GLY A 295 -12.44 -22.78 20.32
C GLY A 295 -13.25 -23.41 19.19
N ASP A 296 -13.81 -22.61 18.28
CA ASP A 296 -14.40 -23.07 17.03
C ASP A 296 -13.43 -22.85 15.86
N GLU A 297 -13.70 -23.54 14.75
CA GLU A 297 -12.91 -23.46 13.53
C GLU A 297 -13.81 -23.24 12.31
N MET A 298 -13.29 -22.49 11.35
CA MET A 298 -13.85 -22.29 10.01
C MET A 298 -12.79 -22.66 8.98
N ARG A 299 -13.18 -23.33 7.89
CA ARG A 299 -12.27 -23.61 6.78
C ARG A 299 -12.60 -22.69 5.61
N VAL A 300 -11.57 -22.10 5.04
CA VAL A 300 -11.67 -21.14 3.93
C VAL A 300 -10.81 -21.63 2.78
N GLY A 301 -11.42 -21.83 1.61
CA GLY A 301 -10.74 -22.18 0.36
C GLY A 301 -10.35 -20.93 -0.41
N VAL A 302 -9.08 -20.86 -0.80
CA VAL A 302 -8.51 -19.75 -1.58
C VAL A 302 -7.92 -20.30 -2.88
N ASP A 303 -8.23 -19.66 -3.99
CA ASP A 303 -7.73 -20.02 -5.32
C ASP A 303 -6.37 -19.37 -5.67
N GLU A 304 -5.87 -19.63 -6.87
CA GLU A 304 -4.55 -19.19 -7.30
C GLU A 304 -4.39 -17.67 -7.37
N THR A 305 -5.49 -16.90 -7.44
CA THR A 305 -5.44 -15.42 -7.49
C THR A 305 -5.67 -14.77 -6.14
N GLY A 306 -5.71 -15.55 -5.06
CA GLY A 306 -5.99 -15.05 -3.72
C GLY A 306 -7.48 -14.79 -3.45
N THR A 307 -8.38 -15.34 -4.26
CA THR A 307 -9.82 -15.15 -4.08
C THR A 307 -10.38 -16.23 -3.17
N VAL A 308 -11.20 -15.82 -2.19
CA VAL A 308 -12.00 -16.77 -1.40
C VAL A 308 -13.07 -17.38 -2.30
N VAL A 309 -13.00 -18.70 -2.49
CA VAL A 309 -13.93 -19.45 -3.35
C VAL A 309 -14.91 -20.31 -2.56
N GLU A 310 -14.53 -20.68 -1.33
CA GLU A 310 -15.30 -21.59 -0.48
C GLU A 310 -15.14 -21.21 1.00
N THR A 311 -16.24 -21.24 1.73
CA THR A 311 -16.28 -21.09 3.19
C THR A 311 -17.16 -22.21 3.74
N ASP A 312 -16.69 -22.95 4.75
CA ASP A 312 -17.45 -24.06 5.33
C ASP A 312 -18.79 -23.54 5.93
N GLY A 313 -19.90 -23.78 5.22
CA GLY A 313 -21.22 -24.04 5.81
C GLY A 313 -21.37 -25.52 6.21
N PRO A 314 -22.45 -25.95 6.90
CA PRO A 314 -22.56 -27.22 7.64
C PRO A 314 -22.45 -28.56 6.87
N GLU A 315 -21.92 -28.61 5.64
CA GLU A 315 -21.94 -29.78 4.75
C GLU A 315 -20.57 -30.30 4.29
N PHE A 316 -19.44 -29.86 4.89
CA PHE A 316 -18.10 -30.31 4.46
C PHE A 316 -17.57 -31.59 5.11
N ASP A 317 -18.39 -32.33 5.87
CA ASP A 317 -18.06 -33.68 6.36
C ASP A 317 -18.47 -34.80 5.37
N ALA A 318 -18.49 -34.51 4.06
CA ALA A 318 -18.66 -35.55 3.05
C ALA A 318 -18.03 -35.16 1.71
N VAL A 319 -16.76 -35.51 1.48
CA VAL A 319 -16.24 -36.38 0.39
C VAL A 319 -14.79 -36.75 0.69
#